data_AF-A0AB33BQX5-F1
#
_entry.id   AF-A0AB33BQX5-F1
#
_cell.length_a   1.000
_cell.length_b   1.000
_cell.length_c   1.000
_cell.angle_alpha   90.00
_cell.angle_beta   90.00
_cell.angle_gamma   90.00
#
_symmetry.space_group_name_H-M   'P 1'
#
loop_
_entity.id
_entity.type
_entity.pdbx_description
1 polymer ?
#
loop_
_entity_poly.entity_id
_entity_poly.type
_entity_poly.pdbx_seq_one_letter_code
_entity_poly.pdbx_strand_id
1 'polypeptide(L)'
;MPGLTSDQISSADAAIDKEVANGSTNIDNASDTAGVDSALTTSEGNIDKIVDIQQAASDSKISNDKQSDSDDVDHATKDAIGHINNEPNLTPAKKKDVVKKVTDDANQAKDQINKAVTPVEIKKAADNGIINDQENFKHSSNKSVSENKKDLPQTGQSNSVLELLGIMELTLLGIFGLAKTKKRKEK
;
A
#
# COMPACT_ATOMS: atom_id res chain seq x y z
N MET A 1 -14.42 -9.28 12.68
CA MET A 1 -13.04 -9.75 12.88
C MET A 1 -12.25 -9.70 11.57
N PRO A 2 -11.93 -8.49 11.06
CA PRO A 2 -11.30 -8.30 9.75
C PRO A 2 -9.85 -8.79 9.66
N GLY A 3 -9.19 -9.05 10.80
CA GLY A 3 -7.84 -9.59 10.85
C GLY A 3 -7.76 -11.11 10.68
N LEU A 4 -8.89 -11.83 10.65
CA LEU A 4 -8.88 -13.28 10.51
C LEU A 4 -8.68 -13.74 9.08
N THR A 5 -7.96 -14.85 8.92
CA THR A 5 -7.90 -15.60 7.67
C THR A 5 -9.15 -16.47 7.48
N SER A 6 -9.39 -16.92 6.25
CA SER A 6 -10.47 -17.87 5.95
C SER A 6 -10.35 -19.17 6.75
N ASP A 7 -9.12 -19.64 7.01
CA ASP A 7 -8.89 -20.85 7.80
C ASP A 7 -9.25 -20.65 9.27
N GLN A 8 -8.93 -19.49 9.84
CA GLN A 8 -9.29 -19.13 11.22
C GLN A 8 -10.80 -19.00 11.37
N ILE A 9 -11.48 -18.40 10.39
CA ILE A 9 -12.95 -18.31 10.36
C ILE A 9 -13.55 -19.71 10.29
N SER A 10 -13.10 -20.54 9.34
CA SER A 10 -13.62 -21.92 9.19
C SER A 10 -13.40 -22.77 10.44
N SER A 11 -12.27 -22.58 11.12
CA SER A 11 -11.98 -23.28 12.38
C SER A 11 -12.87 -22.81 13.52
N ALA A 12 -13.18 -21.51 13.58
CA ALA A 12 -14.11 -20.95 14.57
C ALA A 12 -15.54 -21.43 14.32
N ASP A 13 -15.98 -21.43 13.06
CA ASP A 13 -17.30 -21.94 12.67
C ASP A 13 -17.46 -23.40 13.08
N ALA A 14 -16.46 -24.25 12.79
CA ALA A 14 -16.48 -25.64 13.20
C ALA A 14 -16.52 -25.83 14.73
N ALA A 15 -15.84 -24.95 15.48
CA ALA A 15 -15.88 -24.98 16.94
C ALA A 15 -17.25 -24.55 17.48
N ILE A 16 -17.86 -23.51 16.89
CA ILE A 16 -19.20 -23.04 17.25
C ILE A 16 -20.24 -24.13 16.94
N ASP A 17 -20.19 -24.74 15.76
CA ASP A 17 -21.08 -25.84 15.36
C ASP A 17 -21.01 -27.01 16.37
N LYS A 18 -19.80 -27.34 16.81
CA LYS A 18 -19.60 -28.36 17.84
C LYS A 18 -20.23 -27.97 19.18
N GLU A 19 -20.04 -26.74 19.64
CA GLU A 19 -20.64 -26.29 20.89
C GLU A 19 -22.16 -26.20 20.81
N VAL A 20 -22.73 -25.79 19.67
CA VAL A 20 -24.17 -25.82 19.40
C VAL A 20 -24.71 -27.26 19.45
N ALA A 21 -24.00 -28.22 18.84
CA ALA A 21 -24.38 -29.64 18.90
C ALA A 21 -24.30 -30.22 20.32
N ASN A 22 -23.27 -29.83 21.09
CA ASN A 22 -23.13 -30.21 22.49
C ASN A 22 -24.27 -29.62 23.33
N GLY A 23 -24.57 -28.33 23.16
CA GLY A 23 -25.67 -27.64 23.84
C GLY A 23 -27.01 -28.31 23.56
N SER A 24 -27.28 -28.64 22.29
CA SER A 24 -28.50 -29.36 21.88
C SER A 24 -28.60 -30.72 22.57
N THR A 25 -27.53 -31.51 22.57
CA THR A 25 -27.48 -32.81 23.26
C THR A 25 -27.73 -32.67 24.76
N ASN A 26 -27.17 -31.64 25.40
CA ASN A 26 -27.35 -31.39 26.83
C ASN A 26 -28.79 -30.97 27.16
N ILE A 27 -29.43 -30.18 26.30
CA ILE A 27 -30.84 -29.80 26.42
C ILE A 27 -31.74 -31.04 26.30
N ASP A 28 -31.50 -31.89 25.30
CA ASP A 28 -32.29 -33.12 25.11
C ASP A 28 -32.18 -34.08 26.31
N ASN A 29 -31.04 -34.06 27.01
CA ASN A 29 -30.81 -34.87 28.20
C ASN A 29 -31.30 -34.22 29.51
N ALA A 30 -31.72 -32.95 29.48
CA ALA A 30 -32.19 -32.26 30.68
C ALA A 30 -33.53 -32.83 31.15
N SER A 31 -33.66 -33.07 32.45
CA SER A 31 -34.88 -33.66 33.05
C SER A 31 -35.89 -32.62 33.54
N ASP A 32 -35.49 -31.35 33.59
CA ASP A 32 -36.29 -30.23 34.04
C ASP A 32 -35.82 -28.91 33.41
N THR A 33 -36.52 -27.82 33.72
CA THR A 33 -36.21 -26.49 33.19
C THR A 33 -34.87 -25.96 33.69
N ALA A 34 -34.47 -26.29 34.93
CA ALA A 34 -33.19 -25.82 35.48
C ALA A 34 -31.99 -26.47 34.77
N GLY A 35 -32.12 -27.74 34.36
CA GLY A 35 -31.15 -28.44 33.53
C GLY A 35 -31.04 -27.81 32.13
N VAL A 36 -32.16 -27.43 31.52
CA VAL A 36 -32.18 -26.70 30.24
C VAL A 36 -31.47 -25.36 30.37
N ASP A 37 -31.78 -24.57 31.40
CA ASP A 37 -31.14 -23.27 31.64
C ASP A 37 -29.62 -23.40 31.84
N SER A 38 -29.19 -24.44 32.55
CA SER A 38 -27.76 -24.74 32.76
C SER A 38 -27.05 -25.15 31.46
N ALA A 39 -27.71 -25.93 30.61
CA ALA A 39 -27.18 -26.35 29.31
C ALA A 39 -27.03 -25.15 28.36
N LEU A 40 -28.04 -24.27 28.32
CA LEU A 40 -27.99 -23.01 27.56
C LEU A 40 -26.85 -22.11 28.04
N THR A 41 -26.80 -21.83 29.35
CA THR A 41 -25.75 -21.00 29.96
C THR A 41 -24.35 -21.52 29.64
N THR A 42 -24.16 -22.84 29.69
CA THR A 42 -22.86 -23.46 29.38
C THR A 42 -22.50 -23.31 27.91
N SER A 43 -23.45 -23.57 27.01
CA SER A 43 -23.22 -23.47 25.56
C SER A 43 -22.93 -22.03 25.15
N GLU A 44 -23.70 -21.07 25.64
CA GLU A 44 -23.50 -19.64 25.41
C GLU A 44 -22.11 -19.20 25.90
N GLY A 45 -21.76 -19.54 27.14
CA GLY A 45 -20.45 -19.19 27.70
C GLY A 45 -19.27 -19.84 26.98
N ASN A 46 -19.46 -20.99 26.32
CA ASN A 46 -18.43 -21.59 25.49
C ASN A 46 -18.31 -20.92 24.12
N ILE A 47 -19.44 -20.57 23.50
CA ILE A 47 -19.47 -19.82 22.23
C ILE A 47 -18.86 -18.44 22.42
N ASP A 48 -19.18 -17.73 23.50
CA ASP A 48 -18.60 -16.42 23.83
C ASP A 48 -17.08 -16.49 23.94
N LYS A 49 -16.53 -17.52 24.61
CA LYS A 49 -15.07 -17.72 24.69
C LYS A 49 -14.44 -17.91 23.32
N ILE A 50 -15.10 -18.64 22.41
CA ILE A 50 -14.61 -18.81 21.04
C ILE A 50 -14.59 -17.45 20.34
N VAL A 51 -15.68 -16.69 20.41
CA VAL A 51 -15.79 -15.35 19.81
C VAL A 51 -14.72 -14.41 20.37
N ASP A 52 -14.49 -14.40 21.68
CA ASP A 52 -13.49 -13.56 22.35
C ASP A 52 -12.06 -13.89 21.89
N ILE A 53 -11.71 -15.18 21.80
CA ILE A 53 -10.41 -15.62 21.29
C ILE A 53 -10.19 -15.13 19.86
N GLN A 54 -11.21 -15.25 19.01
CA GLN A 54 -11.13 -14.86 17.61
C GLN A 54 -11.10 -13.33 17.44
N GLN A 55 -11.79 -12.59 18.30
CA GLN A 55 -11.71 -11.13 18.35
C GLN A 55 -10.29 -10.68 18.75
N ALA A 56 -9.71 -11.28 19.80
CA ALA A 56 -8.34 -11.00 20.22
C ALA A 56 -7.31 -11.34 19.13
N ALA A 57 -7.49 -12.46 18.42
CA ALA A 57 -6.63 -12.83 17.29
C ALA A 57 -6.73 -11.82 16.13
N SER A 58 -7.95 -11.38 15.80
CA SER A 58 -8.17 -10.34 14.79
C SER A 58 -7.48 -9.04 15.18
N ASP A 59 -7.66 -8.58 16.41
CA ASP A 59 -7.10 -7.30 16.88
C ASP A 59 -5.56 -7.35 16.94
N SER A 60 -5.01 -8.47 17.39
CA SER A 60 -3.55 -8.69 17.37
C SER A 60 -3.00 -8.66 15.96
N LYS A 61 -3.66 -9.31 14.99
CA LYS A 61 -3.26 -9.24 13.57
C LYS A 61 -3.26 -7.81 13.06
N ILE A 62 -4.36 -7.06 13.28
CA ILE A 62 -4.47 -5.67 12.84
C ILE A 62 -3.37 -4.80 13.45
N SER A 63 -3.07 -4.97 14.73
CA SER A 63 -2.00 -4.22 15.41
C SER A 63 -0.62 -4.55 14.82
N ASN A 64 -0.34 -5.83 14.56
CA ASN A 64 0.94 -6.26 13.99
C ASN A 64 1.11 -5.78 12.55
N ASP A 65 0.06 -5.87 11.73
CA ASP A 65 0.07 -5.38 10.35
C ASP A 65 0.32 -3.86 10.34
N LYS A 66 -0.31 -3.08 11.22
CA LYS A 66 -0.04 -1.63 11.34
C LYS A 66 1.41 -1.31 11.69
N GLN A 67 1.99 -2.08 12.63
CA GLN A 67 3.37 -1.87 13.05
C GLN A 67 4.33 -2.20 11.90
N SER A 68 4.20 -3.39 11.31
CA SER A 68 5.04 -3.85 10.21
C SER A 68 5.01 -2.87 9.03
N ASP A 69 3.81 -2.46 8.63
CA ASP A 69 3.64 -1.58 7.46
C ASP A 69 4.11 -0.14 7.75
N SER A 70 4.04 0.32 9.01
CA SER A 70 4.64 1.60 9.40
C SER A 70 6.17 1.54 9.37
N ASP A 71 6.75 0.43 9.80
CA ASP A 71 8.20 0.20 9.75
C ASP A 71 8.70 0.13 8.31
N ASP A 72 7.95 -0.48 7.40
CA ASP A 72 8.26 -0.52 5.97
C ASP A 72 8.24 0.89 5.35
N VAL A 73 7.25 1.72 5.69
CA VAL A 73 7.24 3.14 5.29
C VAL A 73 8.47 3.88 5.82
N ASP A 74 8.81 3.70 7.10
CA ASP A 74 9.98 4.36 7.71
C ASP A 74 11.30 3.90 7.05
N HIS A 75 11.44 2.62 6.67
CA HIS A 75 12.59 2.12 5.94
C HIS A 75 12.68 2.75 4.54
N ALA A 76 11.59 2.73 3.77
CA ALA A 76 11.55 3.34 2.44
C ALA A 76 11.86 4.86 2.49
N THR A 77 11.34 5.55 3.51
CA THR A 77 11.60 6.98 3.76
C THR A 77 13.09 7.23 4.01
N LYS A 78 13.72 6.43 4.89
CA LYS A 78 15.15 6.54 5.21
C LYS A 78 16.02 6.33 3.97
N ASP A 79 15.71 5.31 3.18
CA ASP A 79 16.42 5.02 1.93
C ASP A 79 16.28 6.19 0.95
N ALA A 80 15.05 6.66 0.72
CA ALA A 80 14.79 7.80 -0.16
C ALA A 80 15.55 9.06 0.26
N ILE A 81 15.54 9.41 1.56
CA ILE A 81 16.31 10.52 2.11
C ILE A 81 17.82 10.32 1.91
N GLY A 82 18.32 9.11 2.10
CA GLY A 82 19.72 8.74 1.83
C GLY A 82 20.11 9.01 0.36
N HIS A 83 19.27 8.59 -0.58
CA HIS A 83 19.45 8.85 -2.00
C HIS A 83 19.42 10.35 -2.34
N ILE A 84 18.45 11.11 -1.78
CA ILE A 84 18.34 12.57 -1.99
C ILE A 84 19.58 13.31 -1.49
N ASN A 85 20.07 12.94 -0.30
CA ASN A 85 21.24 13.59 0.30
C ASN A 85 22.52 13.34 -0.51
N ASN A 86 22.63 12.18 -1.15
CA ASN A 86 23.78 11.80 -1.97
C ASN A 86 23.67 12.23 -3.45
N GLU A 87 22.53 12.79 -3.88
CA GLU A 87 22.33 13.22 -5.26
C GLU A 87 23.23 14.43 -5.60
N PRO A 88 24.20 14.31 -6.53
CA PRO A 88 25.14 15.38 -6.83
C PRO A 88 24.50 16.55 -7.59
N ASN A 89 23.39 16.32 -8.30
CA ASN A 89 22.75 17.33 -9.15
C ASN A 89 21.73 18.21 -8.40
N LEU A 90 21.54 18.01 -7.09
CA LEU A 90 20.63 18.81 -6.26
C LEU A 90 21.39 19.81 -5.39
N THR A 91 20.92 21.06 -5.38
CA THR A 91 21.41 22.08 -4.45
C THR A 91 20.98 21.76 -3.01
N PRO A 92 21.67 22.28 -1.98
CA PRO A 92 21.28 22.07 -0.58
C PRO A 92 19.84 22.48 -0.28
N ALA A 93 19.37 23.59 -0.86
CA ALA A 93 17.99 24.05 -0.70
C ALA A 93 16.99 23.04 -1.29
N LYS A 94 17.22 22.56 -2.52
CA LYS A 94 16.35 21.54 -3.14
C LYS A 94 16.35 20.24 -2.35
N LYS A 95 17.51 19.79 -1.85
CA LYS A 95 17.59 18.59 -1.00
C LYS A 95 16.69 18.73 0.22
N LYS A 96 16.76 19.87 0.91
CA LYS A 96 15.91 20.15 2.08
C LYS A 96 14.41 20.13 1.73
N ASP A 97 14.03 20.74 0.62
CA ASP A 97 12.62 20.79 0.19
C ASP A 97 12.07 19.39 -0.15
N VAL A 98 12.86 18.57 -0.85
CA VAL A 98 12.47 17.21 -1.23
C VAL A 98 12.43 16.29 -0.02
N VAL A 99 13.40 16.38 0.89
CA VAL A 99 13.40 15.65 2.17
C VAL A 99 12.17 16.00 3.00
N LYS A 100 11.77 17.28 3.02
CA LYS A 100 10.54 17.71 3.70
C LYS A 100 9.32 17.05 3.07
N LYS A 101 9.21 17.04 1.74
CA LYS A 101 8.07 16.42 1.06
C LYS A 101 7.96 14.92 1.32
N VAL A 102 9.08 14.20 1.24
CA VAL A 102 9.18 12.77 1.57
C VAL A 102 8.74 12.52 3.02
N THR A 103 9.25 13.31 3.97
CA THR A 103 8.85 13.20 5.38
C THR A 103 7.35 13.44 5.58
N ASP A 104 6.78 14.44 4.92
CA ASP A 104 5.36 14.77 5.03
C ASP A 104 4.47 13.65 4.43
N ASP A 105 4.84 13.12 3.27
CA ASP A 105 4.13 12.03 2.59
C ASP A 105 4.17 10.74 3.45
N ALA A 106 5.32 10.42 4.05
CA ALA A 106 5.48 9.29 4.98
C ALA A 106 4.62 9.43 6.24
N ASN A 107 4.57 10.64 6.84
CA ASN A 107 3.70 10.90 7.99
C ASN A 107 2.22 10.74 7.63
N GLN A 108 1.81 11.22 6.45
CA GLN A 108 0.45 11.04 5.97
C GLN A 108 0.12 9.55 5.79
N ALA A 109 1.04 8.75 5.23
CA ALA A 109 0.86 7.31 5.09
C ALA A 109 0.66 6.61 6.44
N LYS A 110 1.50 6.93 7.44
CA LYS A 110 1.38 6.38 8.80
C LYS A 110 0.06 6.78 9.48
N ASP A 111 -0.41 8.00 9.26
CA ASP A 111 -1.74 8.41 9.74
C ASP A 111 -2.87 7.59 9.12
N GLN A 112 -2.76 7.23 7.84
CA GLN A 112 -3.74 6.36 7.17
C GLN A 112 -3.65 4.91 7.66
N ILE A 113 -2.44 4.38 7.86
CA ILE A 113 -2.21 3.06 8.48
C ILE A 113 -2.88 2.99 9.86
N ASN A 114 -2.67 4.02 10.70
CA ASN A 114 -3.27 4.08 12.03
C ASN A 114 -4.80 4.10 12.01
N LYS A 115 -5.41 4.75 11.01
CA LYS A 115 -6.88 4.82 10.84
C LYS A 115 -7.50 3.58 10.20
N ALA A 116 -6.72 2.80 9.46
CA ALA A 116 -7.22 1.61 8.79
C ALA A 116 -7.72 0.56 9.79
N VAL A 117 -8.78 -0.17 9.40
CA VAL A 117 -9.41 -1.21 10.25
C VAL A 117 -9.31 -2.60 9.64
N THR A 118 -8.78 -2.71 8.42
CA THR A 118 -8.57 -3.98 7.72
C THR A 118 -7.12 -4.13 7.27
N PRO A 119 -6.59 -5.36 7.11
CA PRO A 119 -5.24 -5.59 6.59
C PRO A 119 -5.03 -5.00 5.20
N VAL A 120 -6.08 -5.03 4.36
CA VAL A 120 -6.04 -4.50 2.99
C VAL A 120 -5.87 -2.98 2.98
N GLU A 121 -6.59 -2.27 3.85
CA GLU A 121 -6.46 -0.80 3.97
C GLU A 121 -5.10 -0.40 4.54
N ILE A 122 -4.59 -1.15 5.53
CA ILE A 122 -3.26 -0.95 6.11
C ILE A 122 -2.20 -1.04 5.00
N LYS A 123 -2.21 -2.16 4.25
CA LYS A 123 -1.27 -2.37 3.15
C LYS A 123 -1.39 -1.30 2.07
N LYS A 124 -2.61 -0.93 1.69
CA LYS A 124 -2.83 0.11 0.68
C LYS A 124 -2.28 1.47 1.12
N ALA A 125 -2.42 1.82 2.40
CA ALA A 125 -1.87 3.05 2.95
C ALA A 125 -0.33 3.06 2.89
N ALA A 126 0.30 1.94 3.26
CA ALA A 126 1.75 1.78 3.19
C ALA A 126 2.28 1.86 1.75
N ASP A 127 1.69 1.07 0.84
CA ASP A 127 2.06 1.06 -0.58
C ASP A 127 1.98 2.46 -1.20
N ASN A 128 0.92 3.22 -0.89
CA ASN A 128 0.77 4.60 -1.37
C ASN A 128 1.86 5.53 -0.83
N GLY A 129 2.22 5.41 0.46
CA GLY A 129 3.31 6.17 1.07
C GLY A 129 4.64 5.93 0.36
N ILE A 130 4.99 4.65 0.19
CA ILE A 130 6.23 4.22 -0.47
C ILE A 130 6.29 4.71 -1.92
N ILE A 131 5.19 4.62 -2.68
CA ILE A 131 5.12 5.13 -4.06
C ILE A 131 5.36 6.65 -4.09
N ASN A 132 4.75 7.41 -3.18
CA ASN A 132 4.93 8.86 -3.13
C ASN A 132 6.39 9.25 -2.85
N ASP A 133 7.06 8.53 -1.94
CA ASP A 133 8.48 8.75 -1.64
C ASP A 133 9.38 8.48 -2.85
N GLN A 134 9.10 7.39 -3.57
CA GLN A 134 9.82 7.04 -4.80
C GLN A 134 9.62 8.08 -5.91
N GLU A 135 8.39 8.57 -6.10
CA GLU A 135 8.09 9.59 -7.10
C GLU A 135 8.73 10.94 -6.79
N ASN A 136 8.80 11.33 -5.50
CA ASN A 136 9.49 12.55 -5.08
C ASN A 136 10.98 12.54 -5.46
N PHE A 137 11.64 11.39 -5.31
CA PHE A 137 13.03 11.22 -5.72
C PHE A 137 13.20 11.34 -7.25
N LYS A 138 12.38 10.63 -8.04
CA LYS A 138 12.44 10.65 -9.52
C LYS A 138 12.18 12.05 -10.10
N HIS A 139 11.22 12.78 -9.54
CA HIS A 139 10.88 14.12 -10.03
C HIS A 139 12.03 15.11 -9.80
N SER A 140 12.72 14.97 -8.66
CA SER A 140 13.82 15.85 -8.26
C SER A 140 15.08 15.64 -9.10
N SER A 141 15.39 14.39 -9.42
CA SER A 141 16.50 14.01 -10.29
C SER A 141 16.27 14.40 -11.77
N ASN A 142 15.03 14.40 -12.26
CA ASN A 142 14.73 14.88 -13.62
C ASN A 142 14.72 16.41 -13.74
N LYS A 143 14.27 17.13 -12.71
CA LYS A 143 14.23 18.61 -12.72
C LYS A 143 15.64 19.22 -12.75
N SER A 144 16.62 18.62 -12.08
CA SER A 144 18.01 19.10 -12.10
C SER A 144 18.65 19.01 -13.50
N VAL A 145 18.36 17.97 -14.29
CA VAL A 145 18.86 17.83 -15.67
C VAL A 145 18.34 18.96 -16.58
N SER A 146 17.08 19.39 -16.38
CA SER A 146 16.49 20.48 -17.18
C SER A 146 17.07 21.86 -16.85
N GLU A 147 17.41 22.11 -15.58
CA GLU A 147 17.97 23.40 -15.14
C GLU A 147 19.47 23.49 -15.40
N ASN A 148 20.22 22.38 -15.29
CA ASN A 148 21.66 22.33 -15.61
C ASN A 148 21.97 22.48 -17.12
N LYS A 149 20.97 22.41 -18.02
CA LYS A 149 21.16 22.76 -19.44
C LYS A 149 21.25 24.26 -19.70
N LYS A 150 20.95 25.12 -18.71
CA LYS A 150 20.95 26.58 -18.90
C LYS A 150 22.35 27.19 -18.99
N ASP A 151 23.38 26.45 -18.57
CA ASP A 151 24.77 26.93 -18.47
C ASP A 151 25.75 26.18 -19.40
N LEU A 152 25.32 25.76 -20.60
CA LEU A 152 26.28 25.41 -21.64
C LEU A 152 27.02 26.68 -22.10
N PRO A 153 28.36 26.72 -22.11
CA PRO A 153 29.09 27.87 -22.62
C PRO A 153 28.78 28.04 -24.11
N GLN A 154 28.18 29.17 -24.47
CA GLN A 154 28.06 29.64 -25.85
C GLN A 154 29.46 30.03 -26.35
N THR A 155 30.28 29.06 -26.76
CA THR A 155 31.52 29.34 -27.48
C THR A 155 31.24 29.40 -28.97
N GLY A 156 31.03 30.60 -29.50
CA GLY A 156 30.96 30.85 -30.94
C GLY A 156 30.27 32.15 -31.31
N GLN A 157 31.02 33.27 -31.31
CA GLN A 157 30.56 34.57 -31.83
C GLN A 157 30.07 34.47 -33.28
N SER A 158 28.89 35.03 -33.57
CA SER A 158 28.79 36.04 -34.64
C SER A 158 27.63 37.00 -34.34
N ASN A 159 27.94 38.30 -34.37
CA ASN A 159 27.00 39.36 -34.09
C ASN A 159 26.10 39.59 -35.30
N SER A 160 24.78 39.43 -35.16
CA SER A 160 23.80 40.28 -35.84
C SER A 160 22.45 40.22 -35.12
N VAL A 161 22.03 41.37 -34.62
CA VAL A 161 20.67 41.85 -34.34
C VAL A 161 19.52 40.81 -34.34
N LEU A 162 19.02 40.58 -33.11
CA LEU A 162 17.63 40.70 -32.69
C LEU A 162 16.57 39.68 -33.18
N GLU A 163 16.04 38.98 -32.18
CA GLU A 163 14.69 38.42 -32.02
C GLU A 163 14.30 37.06 -32.64
N LEU A 164 14.38 36.05 -31.76
CA LEU A 164 13.21 35.31 -31.25
C LEU A 164 12.12 34.93 -32.27
N LEU A 165 12.17 33.70 -32.79
CA LEU A 165 10.97 32.93 -33.11
C LEU A 165 11.29 31.43 -33.14
N GLY A 166 10.39 30.68 -32.52
CA GLY A 166 10.59 29.30 -32.10
C GLY A 166 10.83 28.32 -33.24
N ILE A 167 11.70 27.35 -32.97
CA ILE A 167 11.86 26.16 -33.81
C ILE A 167 10.65 25.28 -33.53
N MET A 168 9.80 25.16 -34.56
CA MET A 168 8.73 24.18 -34.68
C MET A 168 9.22 22.77 -34.34
N GLU A 169 8.32 22.00 -33.72
CA GLU A 169 8.36 20.54 -33.68
C GLU A 169 8.74 19.97 -35.06
N LEU A 170 9.87 19.26 -35.15
CA LEU A 170 10.02 18.25 -36.18
C LEU A 170 9.24 17.02 -35.74
N THR A 171 8.12 16.83 -36.41
CA THR A 171 7.28 15.63 -36.42
C THR A 171 8.13 14.36 -36.59
N LEU A 172 8.04 13.45 -35.62
CA LEU A 172 8.46 12.06 -35.79
C LEU A 172 7.38 11.32 -36.58
N LEU A 173 7.37 11.51 -37.90
CA LEU A 173 6.65 10.64 -38.82
C LEU A 173 7.58 9.51 -39.27
N GLY A 174 7.45 8.37 -38.61
CA GLY A 174 7.82 7.04 -39.09
C GLY A 174 7.02 6.05 -38.25
N ILE A 175 5.85 5.55 -38.66
CA ILE A 175 5.59 4.66 -39.81
C ILE A 175 6.69 3.59 -39.93
N PHE A 176 6.49 2.43 -39.27
CA PHE A 176 6.68 1.06 -39.76
C PHE A 176 6.41 0.11 -38.57
N GLY A 177 5.53 -0.90 -38.61
CA GLY A 177 4.85 -1.47 -39.75
C GLY A 177 3.55 -2.17 -39.35
N LEU A 178 2.55 -1.95 -40.19
CA LEU A 178 1.42 -2.86 -40.38
C LEU A 178 1.78 -3.74 -41.59
N ALA A 179 2.17 -4.99 -41.37
CA ALA A 179 2.19 -6.01 -42.42
C ALA A 179 1.08 -7.01 -42.12
N LYS A 180 -0.07 -6.82 -42.78
CA LYS A 180 -1.15 -7.82 -42.89
C LYS A 180 -1.05 -8.55 -44.23
N THR A 181 -1.71 -9.71 -44.24
CA THR A 181 -2.03 -10.63 -45.36
C THR A 181 -0.99 -11.75 -45.52
N LYS A 182 -1.36 -13.03 -45.51
CA LYS A 182 -2.44 -13.61 -46.32
C LYS A 182 -2.91 -14.97 -45.75
N LYS A 183 -4.23 -15.17 -45.70
CA LYS A 183 -4.87 -16.50 -45.63
C LYS A 183 -4.46 -17.34 -46.85
N ARG A 184 -4.22 -18.64 -46.64
CA ARG A 184 -4.69 -19.68 -47.57
C ARG A 184 -5.16 -20.89 -46.75
N LYS A 185 -6.44 -21.23 -46.94
CA LYS A 185 -7.03 -22.54 -46.66
C LYS A 185 -6.80 -23.45 -47.89
N GLU A 186 -7.05 -24.74 -47.65
CA GLU A 186 -7.22 -25.88 -48.56
C GLU A 186 -5.91 -26.57 -48.97
N LYS A 187 -5.77 -27.89 -48.87
CA LYS A 187 -6.76 -28.98 -48.86
C LYS A 187 -6.64 -29.90 -47.64
#